data_AF-A0A914YHU7-F1
#
_entry.id   AF-A0A914YHU7-F1
#
_cell.length_a   1.000
_cell.length_b   1.000
_cell.length_c   1.000
_cell.angle_alpha   90.00
_cell.angle_beta   90.00
_cell.angle_gamma   90.00
#
_symmetry.space_group_name_H-M   'P 1'
#
loop_
_entity.id
_entity.type
_entity.pdbx_description
1 polymer ?
#
loop_
_entity_poly.entity_id
_entity_poly.type
_entity_poly.pdbx_seq_one_letter_code
_entity_poly.pdbx_strand_id
1 'polypeptide(L)' 'MGVIRHHWYEYSSTNIMSSLSRELLSNSKYYGVEFIYPNIDFAKALGGRTLTVNDNFRKPRNLQPTPVYFDNQEAAMTTF' A
#
# COMPACT_ATOMS: atom_id res chain seq x y z
N MET A 1 -22.35 1.14 -22.91
CA MET A 1 -22.83 0.69 -21.58
C MET A 1 -21.81 -0.31 -21.02
N GLY A 2 -21.14 0.03 -19.92
CA GLY A 2 -20.15 -0.87 -19.31
C GLY A 2 -20.84 -1.98 -18.53
N VAL A 3 -20.60 -3.23 -18.89
CA VAL A 3 -21.13 -4.39 -18.17
C VAL A 3 -20.11 -4.78 -17.10
N ILE A 4 -20.53 -4.83 -15.84
CA ILE A 4 -19.70 -5.33 -14.74
C ILE A 4 -19.47 -6.83 -14.95
N ARG A 5 -18.20 -7.23 -15.00
CA ARG A 5 -17.81 -8.64 -15.15
C ARG A 5 -17.12 -9.09 -13.87
N HIS A 6 -17.70 -10.09 -13.21
CA HIS A 6 -17.10 -10.73 -12.04
C HIS A 6 -16.21 -11.89 -12.46
N HIS A 7 -15.10 -12.07 -11.74
CA HIS A 7 -14.20 -13.21 -11.91
C HIS A 7 -13.90 -13.80 -10.54
N TRP A 8 -14.12 -15.09 -10.38
CA TRP A 8 -13.98 -15.81 -9.12
C TRP A 8 -12.73 -16.69 -9.16
N TYR A 9 -11.94 -16.64 -8.09
CA TYR A 9 -10.77 -17.49 -7.91
C TYR A 9 -11.09 -18.58 -6.90
N GLU A 10 -10.73 -19.83 -7.21
CA GLU A 10 -10.92 -20.95 -6.30
C GLU A 10 -9.69 -21.13 -5.40
N TYR A 11 -9.89 -21.28 -4.09
CA TYR A 11 -8.80 -21.36 -3.12
C TYR A 11 -7.86 -22.56 -3.33
N SER A 12 -8.37 -23.65 -3.90
CA SER A 12 -7.59 -24.87 -4.20
C SER A 12 -6.65 -24.73 -5.38
N SER A 13 -6.95 -23.81 -6.31
CA SER A 13 -6.27 -23.67 -7.60
C SER A 13 -4.95 -22.91 -7.52
N THR A 14 -4.62 -22.37 -6.34
CA THR A 14 -3.69 -21.26 -6.25
C THR A 14 -2.86 -21.37 -4.97
N ASN A 15 -1.53 -21.28 -5.10
CA ASN A 15 -0.65 -20.89 -4.01
C ASN A 15 -0.76 -19.34 -3.87
N ILE A 16 -1.95 -18.89 -3.45
CA ILE A 16 -2.67 -17.65 -3.88
C ILE A 16 -1.95 -16.33 -3.72
N MET A 17 -1.36 -16.05 -2.57
CA MET A 17 -1.03 -14.65 -2.28
C MET A 17 0.12 -14.12 -3.15
N SER A 18 1.07 -14.98 -3.53
CA SER A 18 2.17 -14.61 -4.45
C SER A 18 1.80 -14.82 -5.93
N SER A 19 0.81 -15.66 -6.24
CA SER A 19 0.41 -15.94 -7.62
C SER A 19 -0.61 -14.93 -8.17
N LEU A 20 -1.55 -14.47 -7.35
CA LEU A 20 -2.64 -13.60 -7.83
C LEU A 20 -2.13 -12.23 -8.26
N SER A 21 -1.25 -11.60 -7.47
CA SER A 21 -0.63 -10.32 -7.84
C SER A 21 0.15 -10.43 -9.16
N ARG A 22 0.90 -11.52 -9.34
CA ARG A 22 1.62 -11.80 -10.58
C ARG A 22 0.70 -12.04 -11.76
N GLU A 23 -0.40 -12.76 -11.56
CA GLU A 23 -1.39 -13.01 -12.61
C GLU A 23 -2.06 -11.71 -13.04
N LEU A 24 -2.53 -10.90 -12.08
CA LEU A 24 -3.18 -9.63 -12.35
C LEU A 24 -2.28 -8.64 -13.09
N LEU A 25 -0.96 -8.66 -12.83
CA LEU A 25 0.02 -7.83 -13.52
C LEU A 25 0.44 -8.37 -14.90
N SER A 26 0.40 -9.68 -15.12
CA SER A 26 0.87 -10.30 -16.37
C SER A 26 -0.24 -10.59 -17.38
N ASN A 27 -1.49 -10.66 -16.93
CA ASN A 27 -2.63 -10.97 -17.78
C ASN A 27 -3.06 -9.74 -18.60
N SER A 28 -3.02 -9.87 -19.93
CA SER A 28 -3.39 -8.81 -20.88
C SER A 28 -4.83 -8.33 -20.72
N LYS A 29 -5.71 -9.14 -20.11
CA LYS A 29 -7.09 -8.74 -19.75
C LYS A 29 -7.13 -7.48 -18.89
N TYR A 30 -6.10 -7.23 -18.08
CA TYR A 30 -6.04 -6.08 -17.16
C TYR A 30 -5.09 -4.97 -17.64
N TYR A 31 -4.57 -5.05 -18.88
CA TYR A 31 -3.53 -4.16 -19.42
C TYR A 31 -3.90 -2.67 -19.55
N GLY A 32 -5.12 -2.26 -19.20
CA GLY A 32 -5.55 -0.85 -19.16
C GLY A 32 -6.10 -0.41 -17.81
N VAL A 33 -5.95 -1.22 -16.77
CA VAL A 33 -6.48 -0.91 -15.43
C VAL A 33 -5.40 -0.18 -14.63
N GLU A 34 -5.48 1.15 -14.59
CA GLU A 34 -4.55 1.97 -13.82
C GLU A 34 -4.93 2.04 -12.34
N PHE A 35 -6.22 2.07 -12.05
CA PHE A 35 -6.75 2.26 -10.70
C PHE A 35 -7.77 1.18 -10.32
N ILE A 36 -7.74 0.81 -9.05
CA ILE A 36 -8.81 0.04 -8.40
C ILE A 36 -9.60 0.94 -7.46
N TYR A 37 -10.82 0.52 -7.16
CA TYR A 37 -11.69 1.25 -6.23
C TYR A 37 -11.01 1.39 -4.85
N PRO A 38 -11.13 2.56 -4.18
CA PRO A 38 -11.85 3.75 -4.63
C PRO A 38 -11.08 4.67 -5.59
N ASN A 39 -9.75 4.64 -5.60
CA ASN A 39 -8.87 5.31 -6.57
C ASN A 39 -7.41 4.98 -6.23
N ILE A 40 -7.10 3.70 -6.06
CA ILE A 40 -5.77 3.23 -5.64
C ILE A 40 -5.04 2.74 -6.87
N ASP A 41 -3.78 3.15 -7.04
CA ASP A 41 -2.90 2.67 -8.10
C ASP A 41 -2.82 1.12 -8.07
N PHE A 42 -3.18 0.50 -9.19
CA PHE A 42 -3.30 -0.94 -9.32
C PHE A 42 -1.97 -1.65 -9.09
N ALA A 43 -0.87 -1.15 -9.68
CA ALA A 43 0.45 -1.76 -9.54
C ALA A 43 0.96 -1.68 -8.10
N LYS A 44 0.74 -0.53 -7.44
CA LYS A 44 1.09 -0.29 -6.03
C LYS A 44 0.29 -1.18 -5.09
N ALA A 45 -1.02 -1.33 -5.31
CA ALA A 45 -1.87 -2.18 -4.50
C ALA A 45 -1.44 -3.65 -4.53
N LEU A 46 -0.94 -4.11 -5.69
CA LEU A 46 -0.48 -5.49 -5.89
C LEU A 46 0.96 -5.73 -5.42
N GLY A 47 1.60 -4.76 -4.75
CA GLY A 47 2.99 -4.87 -4.30
C GLY A 47 4.00 -4.85 -5.44
N GLY A 48 3.58 -4.44 -6.64
CA GLY A 48 4.50 -4.09 -7.71
C GLY A 48 5.44 -3.01 -7.22
N ARG A 49 6.75 -3.19 -7.44
CA ARG A 49 7.71 -2.12 -7.18
C ARG A 49 7.36 -0.97 -8.11
N THR A 50 6.74 0.06 -7.57
CA THR A 50 6.63 1.34 -8.26
C THR A 50 8.05 1.79 -8.62
N LEU A 51 8.39 1.78 -9.89
CA LEU A 51 9.49 2.59 -10.44
C LEU A 51 9.03 4.05 -10.42
N THR A 52 8.68 4.56 -9.23
CA THR A 52 8.34 5.96 -9.07
C THR A 52 9.62 6.74 -8.99
N VAL A 53 9.94 7.39 -10.10
CA VAL A 53 10.85 8.54 -10.25
C VAL A 53 10.51 9.68 -9.24
N ASN A 54 9.38 9.59 -8.52
CA ASN A 54 8.88 10.58 -7.57
C ASN A 54 8.81 10.09 -6.10
N ASP A 55 9.80 9.34 -5.61
CA ASP A 55 9.94 9.09 -4.15
C ASP A 55 10.48 10.33 -3.39
N ASN A 56 10.48 11.51 -4.03
CA ASN A 56 10.94 12.79 -3.47
C ASN A 56 10.06 13.36 -2.35
N PHE A 57 8.99 12.66 -1.95
CA PHE A 57 8.08 13.11 -0.88
C PHE A 57 8.15 12.31 0.41
N ARG A 58 9.08 11.35 0.53
CA ARG A 58 9.41 10.75 1.84
C ARG A 58 10.57 11.48 2.50
N LYS A 59 10.42 12.80 2.68
CA LYS A 59 11.33 13.53 3.55
C LYS A 59 11.08 13.01 4.98
N PRO A 60 12.07 12.40 5.66
CA PRO A 60 11.88 11.99 7.04
C PRO A 60 11.43 13.21 7.84
N ARG A 61 10.34 13.06 8.61
CA ARG A 61 9.91 14.12 9.51
C ARG A 61 11.03 14.30 10.52
N ASN A 62 11.73 15.42 10.42
CA ASN A 62 12.73 15.81 11.41
C ASN A 62 11.93 16.22 12.66
N LEU A 63 11.57 15.22 13.47
CA LEU A 63 10.89 15.38 14.76
C LEU A 63 11.91 15.99 15.72
N GLN A 64 12.15 17.29 15.57
CA GLN A 64 12.83 18.04 16.62
C GLN A 64 11.98 17.91 17.87
N PRO A 65 12.52 17.39 18.98
CA PRO A 65 11.73 17.24 20.19
C PRO A 65 11.22 18.62 20.60
N THR A 66 9.89 18.76 20.65
CA THR A 66 9.24 19.95 21.19
C THR A 66 9.47 19.98 22.70
N PRO A 67 9.47 21.15 23.37
CA PRO A 67 9.59 21.23 24.83
C PRO A 67 8.66 20.26 25.58
N VAL A 68 7.44 20.07 25.06
CA VAL A 68 6.43 19.11 25.55
C VAL A 68 6.90 17.64 25.61
N TYR A 69 7.88 17.26 24.78
CA TYR A 69 8.49 15.92 24.83
C TYR A 69 9.26 15.70 26.13
N PHE A 70 9.93 16.74 26.65
CA PHE A 70 10.69 16.65 27.90
C PHE A 70 9.76 16.68 29.12
N ASP A 71 8.73 17.53 29.10
CA ASP A 71 7.74 17.62 30.20
C ASP A 71 7.05 16.27 30.47
N ASN A 72 6.73 15.52 29.40
CA ASN A 72 6.10 14.21 29.50
C ASN A 72 7.06 13.11 29.98
N GLN A 73 8.38 13.29 29.81
CA GLN A 73 9.39 12.36 30.32
C GLN A 73 9.67 12.60 31.81
N GLU A 74 9.63 13.85 32.26
CA GLU A 74 9.77 14.17 33.68
C GLU A 74 8.57 13.68 34.50
N ALA A 75 7.35 13.76 33.96
CA ALA A 75 6.15 13.21 34.59
C ALA A 75 6.17 11.68 34.75
N ALA A 76 6.92 10.96 33.90
CA ALA A 76 7.08 9.51 33.98
C ALA A 76 8.18 9.06 34.96
N MET A 77 9.02 9.98 35.44
CA MET A 77 10.08 9.70 36.43
C MET A 77 9.69 10.06 37.86
N THR A 78 8.49 10.62 38.09
CA THR A 78 7.95 10.78 39.45
C THR A 78 7.61 9.40 40.00
N THR A 79 8.58 8.78 40.65
CA THR A 79 8.45 7.52 41.39
C THR A 79 7.63 7.83 42.65
N PHE A 80 6.56 7.08 42.89
CA PHE A 80 5.82 7.08 44.17
C PHE A 80 6.69 6.58 45.32
#